data_AF-A0A6N9SK48-F1
#
_entry.id   AF-A0A6N9SK48-F1
#
_cell.length_a   1.000
_cell.length_b   1.000
_cell.length_c   1.000
_cell.angle_alpha   90.00
_cell.angle_beta   90.00
_cell.angle_gamma   90.00
#
_symmetry.space_group_name_H-M   'P 1'
#
loop_
_entity.id
_entity.type
_entity.pdbx_description
1 polymer ?
#
loop_
_entity_poly.entity_id
_entity_poly.type
_entity_poly.pdbx_seq_one_letter_code
_entity_poly.pdbx_strand_id
1 'polypeptide(L)' 'MKSVLCWGLLALTLAACEDTKTKEYYLDHPEAIAPDLAECQQAGKNTYNCNQASLADFQLKHSKPTNTP' A
#
# COMPACT_ATOMS: atom_id res chain seq x y z
N MET A 1 8.50 39.88 22.27
CA MET A 1 7.19 39.62 21.63
C MET A 1 7.50 38.89 20.34
N LYS A 2 7.64 37.55 20.32
CA LYS A 2 6.60 36.50 20.36
C LYS A 2 5.83 36.45 19.02
N SER A 3 6.45 35.82 18.02
CA SER A 3 5.77 35.31 16.82
C SER A 3 6.21 33.87 16.59
N VAL A 4 5.70 33.00 17.46
CA VAL A 4 5.59 31.56 17.20
C VAL A 4 4.39 31.41 16.27
N LEU A 5 4.62 31.45 14.97
CA LEU A 5 3.60 31.08 13.99
C LEU A 5 3.81 29.60 13.70
N CYS A 6 2.96 28.81 14.34
CA CYS A 6 2.72 27.40 14.10
C CYS A 6 2.78 27.08 12.59
N TRP A 7 3.89 26.53 12.13
CA TRP A 7 3.91 25.64 10.95
C TRP A 7 3.37 24.27 11.37
N GLY A 8 2.19 24.28 11.96
CA GLY A 8 1.49 23.13 12.48
C GLY A 8 0.51 22.60 11.44
N LEU A 9 0.65 21.32 11.12
CA LEU A 9 -0.43 20.41 10.76
C LEU A 9 -1.32 20.84 9.57
N LEU A 10 -0.79 20.79 8.35
CA LEU A 10 -1.62 20.79 7.13
C LEU A 10 -1.29 19.64 6.17
N ALA A 11 -0.85 18.50 6.69
CA ALA A 11 -0.53 17.30 5.90
C ALA A 11 -1.35 16.06 6.32
N LEU A 12 -2.56 16.24 6.85
CA LEU A 12 -3.31 15.15 7.52
C LEU A 12 -4.77 15.00 7.09
N THR A 13 -5.12 15.36 5.84
CA THR A 13 -6.52 15.22 5.36
C THR A 13 -6.70 14.57 3.99
N LEU A 14 -5.69 13.87 3.47
CA LEU A 14 -5.91 12.86 2.42
C LEU A 14 -5.77 11.44 2.98
N ALA A 15 -6.22 11.21 4.21
CA ALA A 15 -6.54 9.85 4.64
C ALA A 15 -7.65 9.35 3.71
N ALA A 16 -7.21 8.65 2.68
CA ALA A 16 -7.92 8.36 1.48
C ALA A 16 -9.21 7.59 1.78
N CYS A 17 -10.30 8.03 1.17
CA CYS A 17 -11.39 7.14 0.81
C CYS A 17 -10.85 6.26 -0.31
N GLU A 18 -9.90 5.38 0.01
CA GLU A 18 -9.28 4.51 -0.97
C GLU A 18 -10.24 3.38 -1.28
N ASP A 19 -10.49 3.15 -2.56
CA ASP A 19 -11.30 2.03 -3.01
C ASP A 19 -10.72 0.72 -2.47
N THR A 20 -11.62 -0.17 -2.05
CA THR A 20 -11.24 -1.50 -1.57
C THR A 20 -10.73 -2.31 -2.75
N LYS A 21 -9.43 -2.63 -2.75
CA LYS A 21 -8.76 -3.40 -3.80
C LYS A 21 -8.59 -4.84 -3.33
N THR A 22 -9.12 -5.80 -4.07
CA THR A 22 -8.96 -7.25 -3.79
C THR A 22 -7.59 -7.75 -4.21
N LYS A 23 -7.21 -8.97 -3.80
CA LYS A 23 -5.99 -9.62 -4.28
C LYS A 23 -5.98 -9.74 -5.81
N GLU A 24 -7.11 -10.11 -6.40
CA GLU A 24 -7.24 -10.28 -7.86
C GLU A 24 -6.97 -8.98 -8.60
N TYR A 25 -7.46 -7.84 -8.09
CA TYR A 25 -7.12 -6.53 -8.65
C TYR A 25 -5.60 -6.32 -8.73
N TYR A 26 -4.85 -6.63 -7.66
CA TYR A 26 -3.40 -6.48 -7.67
C TYR A 26 -2.66 -7.49 -8.55
N LEU A 27 -3.23 -8.67 -8.77
CA LEU A 27 -2.67 -9.64 -9.71
C LEU A 27 -2.83 -9.14 -11.16
N ASP A 28 -3.96 -8.49 -11.45
CA ASP A 28 -4.25 -7.88 -12.75
C ASP A 28 -3.52 -6.52 -12.93
N HIS A 29 -3.21 -5.84 -11.83
CA HIS A 29 -2.55 -4.52 -11.75
C HIS A 29 -1.31 -4.56 -10.83
N PRO A 30 -0.25 -5.30 -11.20
CA PRO A 30 0.94 -5.44 -10.34
C PRO A 30 1.66 -4.12 -10.07
N GLU A 31 1.48 -3.10 -10.91
CA GLU A 31 2.00 -1.74 -10.72
C GLU A 31 1.42 -1.04 -9.48
N ALA A 32 0.23 -1.43 -9.03
CA ALA A 32 -0.41 -0.86 -7.85
C ALA A 32 0.14 -1.43 -6.53
N ILE A 33 0.87 -2.54 -6.57
CA ILE A 33 1.39 -3.22 -5.37
C ILE A 33 2.45 -2.38 -4.65
N ALA A 34 3.45 -1.88 -5.39
CA ALA A 34 4.57 -1.14 -4.80
C ALA A 34 4.16 0.15 -4.07
N PRO A 35 3.33 1.05 -4.64
CA PRO A 35 2.89 2.25 -3.93
C PRO A 35 2.05 1.92 -2.69
N ASP A 36 1.13 0.95 -2.78
CA ASP A 36 0.24 0.61 -1.68
C ASP A 36 1.02 -0.05 -0.53
N LEU A 37 1.95 -0.96 -0.81
CA LEU A 37 2.83 -1.55 0.21
C LEU A 37 3.74 -0.50 0.88
N ALA A 38 4.20 0.51 0.12
CA ALA A 38 4.98 1.61 0.69
C ALA A 38 4.15 2.45 1.66
N GLU A 39 2.88 2.74 1.34
CA GLU A 39 1.97 3.39 2.28
C GLU A 39 1.75 2.53 3.54
N CYS A 40 1.53 1.23 3.37
CA CYS A 40 1.33 0.30 4.49
C CYS A 40 2.47 0.33 5.49
N GLN A 41 3.72 0.36 5.00
CA GLN A 41 4.93 0.42 5.83
C GLN A 41 5.08 1.77 6.54
N GLN A 42 4.86 2.88 5.84
CA GLN A 42 5.02 4.22 6.39
C GLN A 42 4.00 4.52 7.49
N ALA A 43 2.77 4.04 7.31
CA ALA A 43 1.68 4.32 8.23
C ALA A 43 1.54 3.28 9.35
N GLY A 44 2.33 2.19 9.34
CA GLY A 44 2.13 1.05 10.23
C GLY A 44 0.73 0.43 10.09
N LYS A 45 0.13 0.58 8.91
CA LYS A 45 -1.27 0.27 8.64
C LYS A 45 -1.40 -1.19 8.23
N ASN A 46 -2.24 -1.93 8.94
CA ASN A 46 -2.68 -3.26 8.54
C ASN A 46 -4.13 -3.21 8.03
N THR A 47 -4.34 -2.53 6.88
CA THR A 47 -5.67 -2.42 6.26
C THR A 47 -5.97 -3.63 5.38
N TYR A 48 -7.21 -3.74 4.91
CA TYR A 48 -7.59 -4.77 3.93
C TYR A 48 -6.71 -4.68 2.68
N ASN A 49 -6.56 -3.50 2.08
CA ASN A 49 -5.74 -3.28 0.89
C ASN A 49 -4.27 -3.71 1.12
N CYS A 50 -3.69 -3.39 2.29
CA CYS A 50 -2.34 -3.84 2.65
C CYS A 50 -2.19 -5.36 2.66
N ASN A 51 -3.19 -6.07 3.21
CA ASN A 51 -3.19 -7.53 3.23
C ASN A 51 -3.33 -8.08 1.81
N GLN A 52 -4.24 -7.53 0.99
CA GLN A 52 -4.45 -8.00 -0.38
C GLN A 52 -3.22 -7.75 -1.27
N ALA A 53 -2.60 -6.57 -1.18
CA ALA A 53 -1.37 -6.23 -1.91
C ALA A 53 -0.22 -7.16 -1.50
N SER A 54 -0.07 -7.46 -0.20
CA SER A 54 0.96 -8.37 0.31
C SER A 54 0.77 -9.80 -0.19
N LEU A 55 -0.48 -10.29 -0.23
CA LEU A 55 -0.81 -11.61 -0.75
C LEU A 55 -0.54 -11.71 -2.25
N ALA A 56 -0.90 -10.68 -3.01
CA ALA A 56 -0.63 -10.63 -4.45
C ALA A 56 0.88 -10.56 -4.75
N ASP A 57 1.63 -9.72 -4.02
CA ASP A 57 3.09 -9.62 -4.13
C ASP A 57 3.77 -10.96 -3.84
N PHE A 58 3.36 -11.64 -2.76
CA PHE A 58 3.85 -12.97 -2.44
C PHE A 58 3.53 -13.95 -3.58
N GLN A 59 2.29 -13.97 -4.07
CA GLN A 59 1.89 -14.87 -5.14
C GLN A 59 2.71 -14.61 -6.41
N LEU A 60 2.86 -13.36 -6.86
CA LEU A 60 3.64 -13.03 -8.06
C LEU A 60 5.12 -13.45 -7.93
N LYS A 61 5.71 -13.26 -6.75
CA LYS A 61 7.10 -13.67 -6.48
C LYS A 61 7.29 -15.18 -6.49
N HIS A 62 6.29 -15.94 -6.04
CA HIS A 62 6.34 -17.39 -5.92
C HIS A 62 5.66 -18.14 -7.08
N SER A 63 5.03 -17.43 -8.01
CA SER A 63 4.42 -18.00 -9.23
C SER A 63 5.43 -18.20 -10.37
N LYS A 64 6.74 -17.95 -10.14
CA LYS A 64 7.76 -18.35 -11.11
C LYS A 64 7.69 -19.87 -11.28
N PRO A 65 7.60 -20.38 -12.52
CA PRO A 65 7.50 -21.82 -12.74
C PRO A 65 8.76 -22.47 -12.17
N THR A 66 8.58 -23.31 -11.17
CA THR A 66 9.52 -24.38 -10.86
C THR A 66 9.68 -25.15 -12.16
N ASN A 67 10.84 -25.05 -12.82
CA ASN A 67 11.16 -25.90 -13.94
C ASN A 67 10.99 -27.35 -13.47
N THR A 68 9.90 -27.97 -13.89
CA THR A 68 9.64 -29.40 -13.79
C THR A 68 10.78 -30.12 -14.51
N PRO A 69 11.45 -31.10 -13.88
CA PRO A 69 12.46 -31.92 -14.55
C PRO A 69 11.88 -32.73 -15.70
#